data_AF-A0A849UA61-F1
#
_entry.id   AF-A0A849UA61-F1
#
_cell.length_a   1.000
_cell.length_b   1.000
_cell.length_c   1.000
_cell.angle_alpha   90.00
_cell.angle_beta   90.00
_cell.angle_gamma   90.00
#
_symmetry.space_group_name_H-M   'P 1'
#
loop_
_entity.id
_entity.type
_entity.pdbx_description
1 polymer ?
#
loop_
_entity_poly.entity_id
_entity_poly.type
_entity_poly.pdbx_seq_one_letter_code
_entity_poly.pdbx_strand_id
1 'polypeptide(L)'
;MSLIYYTSTVLLLLLNIVGLTLWMRRWLPTFALARAAGLLLLCLIFFFIEHFHGFGKLTWLWPFTSAAAAVTIYAERNNLASSDFWRAERVFLIAFAYGFAWKWAFPYIYPSSERVTDLYFIGNYLSGQTLPPLDNWYPPHRFDFYYGFQHFGAALMGRILGLGPGLTYNLAFALLMALPATLAWDFTASLLK
;
A
#
# COMPACT_ATOMS: atom_id res chain seq x y z
N MET A 1 13.24 -3.07 -17.37
CA MET A 1 11.77 -3.02 -17.54
C MET A 1 11.41 -1.72 -18.23
N SER A 2 10.32 -1.69 -19.01
CA SER A 2 9.95 -0.51 -19.81
C SER A 2 9.22 0.55 -18.97
N LEU A 3 9.25 1.81 -19.42
CA LEU A 3 8.48 2.90 -18.81
C LEU A 3 6.98 2.57 -18.71
N ILE A 4 6.45 1.88 -19.72
CA ILE A 4 5.06 1.43 -19.78
C ILE A 4 4.73 0.55 -18.57
N TYR A 5 5.59 -0.42 -18.24
CA TYR A 5 5.38 -1.30 -17.09
C TYR A 5 5.24 -0.50 -15.78
N TYR A 6 6.18 0.41 -15.51
CA TYR A 6 6.15 1.21 -14.28
C TYR A 6 4.92 2.13 -14.20
N THR A 7 4.62 2.82 -15.29
CA THR A 7 3.44 3.70 -15.36
C THR A 7 2.16 2.90 -15.15
N SER A 8 2.01 1.75 -15.81
CA SER A 8 0.85 0.88 -15.62
C SER A 8 0.74 0.36 -14.19
N THR A 9 1.84 -0.05 -13.55
CA THR A 9 1.84 -0.48 -12.15
C THR A 9 1.39 0.63 -11.20
N VAL A 10 1.90 1.85 -11.38
CA VAL A 10 1.52 3.00 -10.54
C VAL A 10 0.05 3.36 -10.76
N LEU A 11 -0.41 3.43 -12.00
CA LEU A 11 -1.82 3.72 -12.31
C LEU A 11 -2.75 2.64 -11.73
N LEU A 12 -2.36 1.37 -11.81
CA LEU A 12 -3.12 0.27 -11.23
C LEU A 12 -3.21 0.37 -9.71
N LEU A 13 -2.09 0.68 -9.05
CA LEU A 13 -2.05 0.91 -7.61
C LEU A 13 -2.96 2.07 -7.20
N LEU A 14 -2.84 3.22 -7.86
CA LEU A 14 -3.65 4.41 -7.58
C LEU A 14 -5.14 4.16 -7.84
N LEU A 15 -5.49 3.46 -8.91
CA LEU A 15 -6.87 3.05 -9.20
C LEU A 15 -7.48 2.26 -8.04
N ASN A 16 -6.77 1.24 -7.55
CA ASN A 16 -7.24 0.42 -6.43
C ASN A 16 -7.36 1.23 -5.14
N ILE A 17 -6.41 2.13 -4.86
CA ILE A 17 -6.47 3.02 -3.68
C ILE A 17 -7.66 3.97 -3.77
N VAL A 18 -7.91 4.59 -4.92
CA VAL A 18 -9.06 5.48 -5.12
C VAL A 18 -10.37 4.72 -4.97
N GLY A 19 -10.51 3.55 -5.59
CA GLY A 19 -11.69 2.70 -5.45
C GLY A 19 -11.97 2.34 -4.00
N LEU A 20 -10.95 1.89 -3.26
CA LEU A 20 -11.06 1.58 -1.83
C LEU A 20 -11.43 2.82 -1.00
N THR A 21 -10.83 3.97 -1.31
CA THR A 21 -11.10 5.24 -0.61
C THR A 21 -12.56 5.65 -0.76
N LEU A 22 -13.10 5.60 -1.99
CA LEU A 22 -14.49 5.93 -2.27
C LEU A 22 -15.45 4.95 -1.60
N TRP A 23 -15.11 3.66 -1.59
CA TRP A 23 -15.90 2.66 -0.87
C TRP A 23 -15.94 2.95 0.63
N MET A 24 -14.77 3.17 1.24
CA MET A 24 -14.64 3.44 2.68
C MET A 24 -15.27 4.76 3.11
N ARG A 25 -15.35 5.75 2.21
CA ARG A 25 -15.98 7.06 2.48
C ARG A 25 -17.43 6.94 2.93
N ARG A 26 -18.12 5.83 2.61
CA ARG A 26 -19.49 5.55 3.05
C ARG A 26 -19.64 5.48 4.57
N TRP A 27 -18.57 5.13 5.29
CA TRP A 27 -18.57 4.98 6.75
C TRP A 27 -17.67 5.99 7.46
N LEU A 28 -16.79 6.68 6.73
CA LEU A 28 -15.78 7.56 7.32
C LEU A 28 -15.97 9.01 6.88
N PRO A 29 -15.71 9.98 7.77
CA PRO A 29 -16.07 11.38 7.55
C PRO A 29 -15.24 12.08 6.46
N THR A 30 -13.95 11.73 6.33
CA THR A 30 -13.03 12.39 5.40
C THR A 30 -12.41 11.37 4.45
N PHE A 31 -12.04 11.82 3.24
CA PHE A 31 -11.38 10.96 2.24
C PHE A 31 -9.96 10.55 2.67
N ALA A 32 -9.25 11.40 3.40
CA ALA A 32 -7.94 11.08 3.95
C ALA A 32 -8.02 9.91 4.94
N LEU A 33 -8.95 10.00 5.90
CA LEU A 33 -9.20 8.93 6.86
C LEU A 33 -9.71 7.67 6.17
N ALA A 34 -10.63 7.81 5.21
CA ALA A 34 -11.15 6.67 4.44
C ALA A 34 -10.04 5.89 3.71
N ARG A 35 -9.08 6.58 3.10
CA ARG A 35 -7.94 5.97 2.41
C ARG A 35 -7.05 5.19 3.39
N ALA A 36 -6.62 5.84 4.46
CA ALA A 36 -5.70 5.22 5.41
C ALA A 36 -6.35 4.07 6.18
N ALA A 37 -7.57 4.26 6.68
CA ALA A 37 -8.32 3.23 7.39
C ALA A 37 -8.68 2.06 6.48
N GLY A 38 -9.03 2.31 5.21
CA GLY A 38 -9.28 1.25 4.24
C GLY A 38 -8.08 0.35 4.00
N LEU A 39 -6.92 0.96 3.73
CA LEU A 39 -5.68 0.21 3.52
C LEU A 39 -5.27 -0.55 4.79
N LEU A 40 -5.39 0.09 5.95
CA LEU A 40 -5.11 -0.53 7.24
C LEU A 40 -6.03 -1.72 7.50
N LEU A 41 -7.34 -1.57 7.28
CA LEU A 41 -8.33 -2.63 7.47
C LEU A 41 -8.05 -3.82 6.54
N LEU A 42 -7.74 -3.57 5.27
CA LEU A 42 -7.39 -4.63 4.32
C LEU A 42 -6.13 -5.36 4.77
N CYS A 43 -5.08 -4.63 5.17
CA CYS A 43 -3.87 -5.25 5.71
C CYS A 43 -4.16 -6.07 6.97
N LEU A 44 -4.98 -5.56 7.89
CA LEU A 44 -5.35 -6.27 9.12
C LEU A 44 -6.12 -7.55 8.86
N ILE A 45 -7.09 -7.54 7.93
CA ILE A 45 -7.87 -8.73 7.57
C ILE A 45 -6.94 -9.82 7.01
N PHE A 46 -6.09 -9.46 6.04
CA PHE A 46 -5.15 -10.43 5.47
C PHE A 46 -4.12 -10.90 6.50
N PHE A 47 -3.58 -9.99 7.31
CA PHE A 47 -2.62 -10.33 8.36
C PHE A 47 -3.23 -11.29 9.37
N PHE A 48 -4.45 -11.03 9.84
CA PHE A 48 -5.16 -11.91 10.75
C PHE A 48 -5.38 -13.30 10.16
N ILE A 49 -5.90 -13.39 8.93
CA ILE A 49 -6.18 -14.68 8.30
C ILE A 49 -4.87 -15.45 8.04
N GLU A 50 -3.78 -14.78 7.66
CA GLU A 50 -2.51 -15.45 7.41
C GLU A 50 -1.86 -16.05 8.66
N HIS A 51 -2.30 -15.73 9.88
CA HIS A 51 -1.89 -16.49 11.07
C HIS A 51 -2.45 -17.92 11.09
N PHE A 52 -3.52 -18.17 10.33
CA PHE A 52 -4.17 -19.48 10.23
C PHE A 52 -3.91 -20.13 8.87
N HIS A 53 -3.86 -19.35 7.79
CA HIS A 53 -3.74 -19.84 6.42
C HIS A 53 -2.95 -18.88 5.53
N GLY A 54 -1.75 -19.29 5.11
CA GLY A 54 -0.95 -18.52 4.14
C GLY A 54 -1.56 -18.51 2.74
N PHE A 55 -1.79 -17.33 2.17
CA PHE A 55 -2.42 -17.21 0.85
C PHE A 55 -1.47 -17.40 -0.34
N GLY A 56 -0.16 -17.51 -0.11
CA GLY A 56 0.84 -17.70 -1.17
C GLY A 56 0.85 -16.57 -2.21
N LYS A 57 0.86 -16.91 -3.50
CA LYS A 57 0.87 -15.89 -4.57
C LYS A 57 -0.53 -15.32 -4.81
N LEU A 58 -0.64 -14.00 -4.75
CA LEU A 58 -1.91 -13.26 -4.90
C LEU A 58 -2.05 -12.51 -6.23
N THR A 59 -1.14 -12.73 -7.18
CA THR A 59 -1.10 -11.97 -8.45
C THR A 59 -2.35 -12.16 -9.31
N TRP A 60 -3.13 -13.21 -9.08
CA TRP A 60 -4.40 -13.40 -9.77
C TRP A 60 -5.51 -12.44 -9.27
N LEU A 61 -5.33 -11.77 -8.12
CA LEU A 61 -6.33 -10.88 -7.53
C LEU A 61 -6.42 -9.52 -8.22
N TRP A 62 -5.32 -8.96 -8.74
CA TRP A 62 -5.31 -7.58 -9.21
C TRP A 62 -6.35 -7.27 -10.30
N PRO A 63 -6.71 -8.16 -11.25
CA PRO A 63 -7.76 -7.85 -12.23
C PRO A 63 -9.12 -7.67 -11.55
N PHE A 64 -9.43 -8.51 -10.56
CA PHE A 64 -10.69 -8.46 -9.82
C PHE A 64 -10.76 -7.25 -8.90
N THR A 65 -9.69 -6.94 -8.18
CA THR A 65 -9.65 -5.75 -7.32
C THR A 65 -9.74 -4.48 -8.15
N SER A 66 -9.10 -4.44 -9.32
CA SER A 66 -9.14 -3.28 -10.23
C SER A 66 -10.49 -3.11 -10.89
N ALA A 67 -11.15 -4.20 -11.28
CA ALA A 67 -12.52 -4.16 -11.77
C ALA A 67 -13.49 -3.67 -10.67
N ALA A 68 -13.37 -4.18 -9.45
CA ALA A 68 -14.17 -3.71 -8.31
C ALA A 68 -13.91 -2.23 -8.00
N ALA A 69 -12.66 -1.78 -8.09
CA ALA A 69 -12.30 -0.37 -7.94
C ALA A 69 -12.95 0.50 -9.02
N ALA A 70 -12.90 0.08 -10.30
CA ALA A 70 -13.52 0.80 -11.41
C ALA A 70 -15.05 0.88 -11.24
N VAL A 71 -15.71 -0.21 -10.85
CA VAL A 71 -17.15 -0.24 -10.55
C VAL A 71 -17.48 0.73 -9.41
N THR A 72 -16.68 0.73 -8.34
CA THR A 72 -16.87 1.64 -7.21
C THR A 72 -16.70 3.09 -7.63
N ILE A 73 -15.67 3.41 -8.42
CA ILE A 73 -15.43 4.75 -8.96
C ILE A 73 -16.62 5.22 -9.81
N TYR A 74 -17.17 4.35 -10.65
CA TYR A 74 -18.33 4.66 -11.46
C TYR A 74 -19.60 4.88 -10.61
N ALA A 75 -19.82 4.03 -9.61
CA ALA A 75 -20.95 4.14 -8.69
C ALA A 75 -20.87 5.43 -7.85
N GLU A 76 -19.67 5.77 -7.37
CA GLU A 76 -19.38 6.91 -6.50
C GLU A 76 -18.87 8.15 -7.27
N ARG A 77 -19.17 8.25 -8.57
CA ARG A 77 -18.69 9.35 -9.45
C ARG A 77 -19.05 10.76 -8.94
N ASN A 78 -20.15 10.89 -8.20
CA ASN A 78 -20.55 12.17 -7.59
C ASN A 78 -19.60 12.54 -6.44
N ASN A 79 -19.22 11.56 -5.61
CA ASN A 79 -18.20 11.76 -4.56
C ASN A 79 -16.82 12.02 -5.17
N LEU A 80 -16.47 11.32 -6.26
CA LEU A 80 -15.25 11.58 -7.03
C LEU A 80 -15.21 13.01 -7.59
N ALA A 81 -16.34 13.53 -8.08
CA ALA A 81 -16.44 14.89 -8.61
C ALA A 81 -16.44 15.97 -7.50
N SER A 82 -16.54 15.58 -6.23
CA SER A 82 -16.58 16.54 -5.12
C SER A 82 -15.26 17.29 -4.96
N SER A 83 -15.35 18.56 -4.56
CA SER A 83 -14.17 19.38 -4.26
C SER A 83 -13.36 18.84 -3.09
N ASP A 84 -14.03 18.23 -2.11
CA ASP A 84 -13.40 17.61 -0.94
C ASP A 84 -12.54 16.40 -1.32
N PHE A 85 -13.00 15.56 -2.24
CA PHE A 85 -12.20 14.46 -2.78
C PHE A 85 -10.91 14.99 -3.41
N TRP A 86 -11.02 15.95 -4.34
CA TRP A 86 -9.85 16.49 -5.05
C TRP A 86 -8.90 17.29 -4.15
N ARG A 87 -9.38 17.90 -3.06
CA ARG A 87 -8.51 18.51 -2.05
C ARG A 87 -7.63 17.46 -1.38
N ALA A 88 -8.22 16.38 -0.87
CA ALA A 88 -7.47 15.29 -0.25
C ALA A 88 -6.58 14.54 -1.25
N GLU A 89 -7.08 14.30 -2.46
CA GLU A 89 -6.37 13.60 -3.52
C GLU A 89 -5.12 14.36 -3.96
N ARG A 90 -5.17 15.69 -4.12
CA ARG A 90 -3.99 16.49 -4.47
C ARG A 90 -2.89 16.40 -3.42
N VAL A 91 -3.24 16.49 -2.14
CA VAL A 91 -2.26 16.37 -1.04
C VAL A 91 -1.60 15.00 -1.07
N PHE A 92 -2.42 13.94 -1.21
CA PHE A 92 -1.93 12.57 -1.33
C PHE A 92 -1.01 12.39 -2.55
N LEU A 93 -1.44 12.84 -3.73
CA LEU A 93 -0.67 12.70 -4.97
C LEU A 93 0.63 13.50 -4.93
N ILE A 94 0.65 14.70 -4.35
CA ILE A 94 1.89 15.49 -4.20
C ILE A 94 2.88 14.75 -3.28
N ALA A 95 2.42 14.28 -2.12
CA ALA A 95 3.28 13.55 -1.18
C ALA A 95 3.77 12.21 -1.77
N PHE A 96 2.88 11.48 -2.45
CA PHE A 96 3.23 10.25 -3.16
C PHE A 96 4.22 10.52 -4.30
N ALA A 97 3.97 11.53 -5.14
CA ALA A 97 4.84 11.89 -6.25
C ALA A 97 6.22 12.31 -5.77
N TYR A 98 6.32 12.99 -4.62
CA TYR A 98 7.60 13.32 -4.02
C TYR A 98 8.39 12.06 -3.63
N GLY A 99 7.78 11.15 -2.86
CA GLY A 99 8.42 9.89 -2.48
C GLY A 99 8.74 9.00 -3.68
N PHE A 100 7.85 8.96 -4.67
CA PHE A 100 8.05 8.21 -5.91
C PHE A 100 9.18 8.80 -6.74
N ALA A 101 9.23 10.13 -6.94
CA ALA A 101 10.30 10.80 -7.68
C ALA A 101 11.66 10.59 -7.02
N TRP A 102 11.71 10.62 -5.68
CA TRP A 102 12.92 10.27 -4.94
C TRP A 102 13.37 8.84 -5.26
N LYS A 103 12.47 7.86 -5.16
CA LYS A 103 12.80 6.45 -5.42
C LYS A 103 13.02 6.14 -6.89
N TRP A 104 12.48 6.95 -7.78
CA TRP A 104 12.77 6.89 -9.21
C TRP A 104 14.19 7.36 -9.52
N ALA A 105 14.62 8.49 -8.93
CA ALA A 105 15.98 9.02 -9.10
C ALA A 105 17.03 8.17 -8.37
N PHE A 106 16.68 7.63 -7.19
CA PHE A 106 17.57 6.86 -6.33
C PHE A 106 16.96 5.49 -5.98
N PRO A 107 16.88 4.56 -6.96
CA PRO A 107 16.20 3.28 -6.77
C PRO A 107 16.99 2.30 -5.90
N TYR A 108 18.31 2.48 -5.80
CA TYR A 108 19.19 1.59 -5.06
C TYR A 108 18.85 1.52 -3.57
N ILE A 109 18.88 0.31 -3.03
CA ILE A 109 18.74 0.01 -1.61
C ILE A 109 20.15 -0.22 -1.09
N TYR A 110 20.76 0.83 -0.54
CA TYR A 110 22.11 0.74 0.01
C TYR A 110 22.12 -0.07 1.30
N PRO A 111 23.21 -0.82 1.58
CA PRO A 111 23.42 -1.52 2.84
C PRO A 111 23.75 -0.57 4.00
N SER A 112 22.86 0.39 4.23
CA SER A 112 22.80 1.27 5.39
C SER A 112 21.70 0.76 6.33
N SER A 113 22.00 0.62 7.62
CA SER A 113 21.26 -0.16 8.64
C SER A 113 19.83 -0.58 8.27
N GLU A 114 18.87 0.34 8.35
CA GLU A 114 17.43 0.01 8.33
C GLU A 114 16.90 -0.44 6.97
N ARG A 115 17.49 0.05 5.86
CA ARG A 115 16.91 -0.20 4.53
C ARG A 115 17.01 -1.65 4.09
N VAL A 116 18.10 -2.32 4.47
CA VAL A 116 18.27 -3.76 4.21
C VAL A 116 17.39 -4.58 5.13
N THR A 117 17.26 -4.17 6.39
CA THR A 117 16.34 -4.79 7.36
C THR A 117 14.91 -4.72 6.85
N ASP A 118 14.46 -3.57 6.37
CA ASP A 118 13.12 -3.40 5.79
C ASP A 118 12.90 -4.31 4.58
N LEU A 119 13.87 -4.36 3.66
CA LEU A 119 13.80 -5.23 2.49
C LEU A 119 13.75 -6.71 2.89
N TYR A 120 14.51 -7.10 3.89
CA TYR A 120 14.51 -8.44 4.46
C TYR A 120 13.15 -8.77 5.10
N PHE A 121 12.55 -7.86 5.86
CA PHE A 121 11.22 -8.05 6.46
C PHE A 121 10.16 -8.25 5.37
N ILE A 122 10.15 -7.39 4.34
CA ILE A 122 9.27 -7.54 3.16
C ILE A 122 9.53 -8.90 2.50
N GLY A 123 10.79 -9.29 2.34
CA GLY A 123 11.20 -10.57 1.75
C GLY A 123 10.62 -11.79 2.45
N ASN A 124 10.57 -11.81 3.78
CA ASN A 124 9.97 -12.90 4.55
C ASN A 124 8.46 -13.04 4.27
N TYR A 125 7.74 -11.91 4.15
CA TYR A 125 6.29 -11.91 3.91
C TYR A 125 5.89 -12.11 2.44
N LEU A 126 6.78 -11.87 1.47
CA LEU A 126 6.48 -12.04 0.05
C LEU A 126 6.14 -13.48 -0.36
N SER A 127 6.61 -14.47 0.42
CA SER A 127 6.29 -15.88 0.20
C SER A 127 4.81 -16.20 0.44
N GLY A 128 4.13 -15.42 1.28
CA GLY A 128 2.73 -15.64 1.64
C GLY A 128 2.47 -16.91 2.44
N GLN A 129 3.46 -17.38 3.20
CA GLN A 129 3.30 -18.50 4.11
C GLN A 129 2.42 -18.13 5.32
N THR A 130 1.91 -19.13 6.02
CA THR A 130 1.23 -18.94 7.31
C THR A 130 2.19 -18.23 8.29
N LEU A 131 1.70 -17.17 8.93
CA LEU A 131 2.45 -16.36 9.87
C LEU A 131 2.60 -17.08 11.23
N PRO A 132 3.78 -16.97 11.88
CA PRO A 132 5.01 -16.39 11.34
C PRO A 132 5.66 -17.31 10.28
N PRO A 133 6.16 -16.74 9.16
CA PRO A 133 6.74 -17.53 8.08
C PRO A 133 8.10 -18.09 8.49
N LEU A 134 8.67 -19.00 7.67
CA LEU A 134 10.06 -19.41 7.85
C LEU A 134 10.99 -18.21 7.64
N ASP A 135 11.97 -18.05 8.51
CA ASP A 135 12.98 -17.00 8.38
C ASP A 135 13.91 -17.29 7.19
N ASN A 136 13.95 -16.37 6.22
CA ASN A 136 14.80 -16.50 5.04
C ASN A 136 16.30 -16.46 5.34
N TRP A 137 16.71 -15.83 6.45
CA TRP A 137 18.10 -15.67 6.86
C TRP A 137 18.52 -16.71 7.89
N TYR A 138 17.62 -17.12 8.77
CA TYR A 138 17.92 -18.07 9.85
C TYR A 138 17.00 -19.31 9.92
N PRO A 139 16.93 -20.15 8.87
CA PRO A 139 16.24 -21.44 8.96
C PRO A 139 16.87 -22.36 10.03
N PRO A 140 16.08 -23.19 10.75
CA PRO A 140 14.64 -23.44 10.60
C PRO A 140 13.74 -22.52 11.45
N HIS A 141 14.25 -21.39 11.95
CA HIS A 141 13.51 -20.51 12.85
C HIS A 141 12.41 -19.73 12.12
N ARG A 142 11.43 -19.25 12.89
CA ARG A 142 10.32 -18.46 12.38
C ARG A 142 10.67 -16.97 12.41
N PHE A 143 10.22 -16.24 11.39
CA PHE A 143 10.31 -14.78 11.34
C PHE A 143 9.21 -14.17 12.22
N ASP A 144 9.48 -14.05 13.51
CA ASP A 144 8.53 -13.55 14.52
C ASP A 144 9.03 -12.24 15.14
N PHE A 145 8.58 -11.11 14.58
CA PHE A 145 9.00 -9.77 14.97
C PHE A 145 7.79 -8.88 15.28
N TYR A 146 7.83 -8.18 16.42
CA TYR A 146 6.70 -7.39 16.93
C TYR A 146 6.36 -6.12 16.11
N TYR A 147 7.25 -5.66 15.22
CA TYR A 147 7.06 -4.44 14.41
C TYR A 147 6.99 -4.69 12.89
N GLY A 148 6.69 -5.92 12.46
CA GLY A 148 6.67 -6.31 11.04
C GLY A 148 5.42 -5.95 10.23
N PHE A 149 4.37 -5.38 10.85
CA PHE A 149 3.07 -5.21 10.19
C PHE A 149 3.11 -4.27 8.96
N GLN A 150 3.90 -3.19 9.01
CA GLN A 150 4.06 -2.31 7.84
C GLN A 150 4.74 -3.03 6.66
N HIS A 151 5.70 -3.90 6.95
CA HIS A 151 6.43 -4.68 5.95
C HIS A 151 5.54 -5.78 5.37
N PHE A 152 4.66 -6.35 6.20
CA PHE A 152 3.58 -7.22 5.73
C PHE A 152 2.67 -6.49 4.74
N GLY A 153 2.22 -5.27 5.06
CA GLY A 153 1.38 -4.46 4.16
C GLY A 153 2.08 -4.17 2.82
N ALA A 154 3.38 -3.86 2.86
CA ALA A 154 4.19 -3.71 1.66
C ALA A 154 4.27 -5.01 0.85
N ALA A 155 4.55 -6.15 1.49
CA ALA A 155 4.59 -7.46 0.83
C ALA A 155 3.24 -7.88 0.25
N LEU A 156 2.13 -7.57 0.92
CA LEU A 156 0.77 -7.83 0.44
C LEU A 156 0.50 -7.06 -0.86
N MET A 157 0.83 -5.76 -0.90
CA MET A 157 0.79 -4.97 -2.14
C MET A 157 1.65 -5.61 -3.23
N GLY A 158 2.88 -6.00 -2.90
CA GLY A 158 3.79 -6.68 -3.82
C GLY A 158 3.22 -7.97 -4.39
N ARG A 159 2.59 -8.81 -3.56
CA ARG A 159 2.00 -10.10 -3.96
C ARG A 159 0.78 -9.91 -4.87
N ILE A 160 -0.11 -8.97 -4.55
CA ILE A 160 -1.29 -8.66 -5.36
C ILE A 160 -0.87 -8.13 -6.74
N LEU A 161 0.10 -7.21 -6.79
CA LEU A 161 0.57 -6.60 -8.04
C LEU A 161 1.64 -7.44 -8.78
N GLY A 162 2.11 -8.55 -8.20
CA GLY A 162 3.12 -9.41 -8.81
C GLY A 162 4.50 -8.76 -8.92
N LEU A 163 4.91 -8.00 -7.91
CA LEU A 163 6.14 -7.21 -7.90
C LEU A 163 7.31 -7.95 -7.25
N GLY A 164 8.52 -7.70 -7.75
CA GLY A 164 9.75 -8.12 -7.09
C GLY A 164 10.05 -7.29 -5.84
N PRO A 165 10.88 -7.80 -4.90
CA PRO A 165 11.13 -7.18 -3.60
C PRO A 165 11.61 -5.73 -3.66
N GLY A 166 12.52 -5.40 -4.57
CA GLY A 166 13.02 -4.03 -4.71
C GLY A 166 11.94 -3.03 -5.17
N LEU A 167 11.08 -3.43 -6.11
CA LEU A 167 9.98 -2.56 -6.58
C LEU A 167 8.89 -2.43 -5.52
N THR A 168 8.58 -3.53 -4.81
CA THR A 168 7.69 -3.52 -3.65
C THR A 168 8.17 -2.53 -2.59
N TYR A 169 9.45 -2.60 -2.20
CA TYR A 169 10.05 -1.66 -1.24
C TYR A 169 9.94 -0.21 -1.71
N ASN A 170 10.34 0.08 -2.95
CA ASN A 170 10.35 1.43 -3.49
C ASN A 170 8.94 2.06 -3.57
N LEU A 171 7.91 1.29 -3.96
CA LEU A 171 6.53 1.77 -3.99
C LEU A 171 5.93 1.91 -2.59
N ALA A 172 6.21 0.96 -1.69
CA ALA A 172 5.76 1.03 -0.31
C ALA A 172 6.33 2.26 0.41
N PHE A 173 7.59 2.60 0.15
CA PHE A 173 8.21 3.82 0.66
C PHE A 173 7.43 5.09 0.25
N ALA A 174 7.05 5.20 -1.02
CA ALA A 174 6.27 6.35 -1.51
C ALA A 174 4.87 6.41 -0.86
N LEU A 175 4.21 5.27 -0.65
CA LEU A 175 2.92 5.20 0.05
C LEU A 175 3.05 5.55 1.53
N LEU A 176 4.06 5.06 2.22
CA LEU A 176 4.32 5.36 3.62
C LEU A 176 4.67 6.83 3.85
N MET A 177 5.21 7.53 2.85
CA MET A 177 5.32 8.99 2.91
C MET A 177 3.97 9.69 2.72
N ALA A 178 3.16 9.23 1.76
CA ALA A 178 1.93 9.89 1.39
C ALA A 178 0.81 9.76 2.42
N LEU A 179 0.64 8.57 3.02
CA LEU A 179 -0.48 8.28 3.92
C LEU A 179 -0.44 9.15 5.20
N PRO A 180 0.67 9.21 5.97
CA PRO A 180 0.75 10.05 7.16
C PRO A 180 0.69 11.54 6.83
N ALA A 181 1.33 11.97 5.72
CA ALA A 181 1.28 13.37 5.28
C ALA A 181 -0.16 13.82 4.99
N THR A 182 -0.95 12.98 4.33
CA THR A 182 -2.36 13.27 4.02
C THR A 182 -3.22 13.29 5.29
N LEU A 183 -2.98 12.38 6.25
CA LEU A 183 -3.67 12.38 7.53
C LEU A 183 -3.32 13.60 8.39
N ALA A 184 -2.05 14.00 8.45
CA ALA A 184 -1.61 15.18 9.18
C ALA A 184 -2.24 16.46 8.61
N TRP A 185 -2.34 16.55 7.28
CA TRP A 185 -3.06 17.64 6.61
C TRP A 185 -4.54 17.64 6.99
N ASP A 186 -5.23 16.50 6.90
CA ASP A 186 -6.67 16.38 7.20
C ASP A 186 -6.97 16.76 8.66
N PHE A 187 -6.14 16.27 9.60
CA PHE A 187 -6.21 16.63 11.00
C PHE A 187 -6.04 18.14 11.20
N THR A 188 -4.99 18.73 10.64
CA THR A 188 -4.74 20.18 10.76
C THR A 188 -5.87 20.99 10.14
N ALA A 189 -6.37 20.60 8.97
CA ALA A 189 -7.48 21.26 8.29
C ALA A 189 -8.79 21.19 9.08
N SER A 190 -8.96 20.18 9.95
CA SER A 190 -10.12 20.07 10.84
C SER A 190 -10.05 21.00 12.06
N LEU A 191 -8.84 21.38 12.50
CA LEU A 191 -8.63 22.32 13.60
C LEU A 191 -8.80 23.79 13.20
N LEU A 192 -8.75 24.07 11.89
CA LEU A 192 -8.87 25.43 11.33
C LEU A 192 -10.30 25.79 10.91
N LYS A 193 -11.26 24.90 11.17
CA LYS A 193 -12.70 25.12 10.93
C LYS A 193 -13.37 25.63 12.21
#